data_AF-A0A1U9JM72-F1
#
_entry.id   AF-A0A1U9JM72-F1
#
_cell.length_a   1.000
_cell.length_b   1.000
_cell.length_c   1.000
_cell.angle_alpha   90.00
_cell.angle_beta   90.00
_cell.angle_gamma   90.00
#
_symmetry.space_group_name_H-M   'P 1'
#
loop_
_entity.id
_entity.type
_entity.pdbx_description
1 polymer ?
#
loop_
_entity_poly.entity_id
_entity_poly.type
_entity_poly.pdbx_seq_one_letter_code
_entity_poly.pdbx_strand_id
1 'polypeptide(L)' 'MASISSTTNYTLSPSDDVLYLTGTGNINGMGNYNSNVVYGNAGNNIITGLQGADTLYGHCRENSHIA' A
#
# COMPACT_ATOMS: atom_id res chain seq x y z
N MET A 1 3.51 7.92 13.06
CA MET A 1 3.12 7.12 11.89
C MET A 1 4.37 6.79 11.11
N ALA A 2 4.72 5.50 11.03
CA ALA A 2 5.84 5.04 10.23
C ALA A 2 5.36 4.58 8.84
N SER A 3 6.21 4.78 7.83
CA SER A 3 5.88 4.53 6.43
C SER A 3 6.95 3.74 5.71
N ILE A 4 6.54 2.77 4.90
CA ILE A 4 7.40 1.93 4.07
C ILE A 4 7.10 2.16 2.59
N SER A 5 8.14 2.19 1.76
CA SER A 5 8.03 2.11 0.30
C SER A 5 8.65 0.80 -0.20
N SER A 6 7.91 0.05 -1.01
CA SER A 6 8.37 -1.23 -1.54
C SER A 6 8.22 -1.32 -3.06
N THR A 7 9.23 -1.88 -3.71
CA THR A 7 9.22 -2.20 -5.15
C THR A 7 8.93 -3.67 -5.42
N THR A 8 8.63 -4.45 -4.37
CA THR A 8 8.25 -5.86 -4.42
C THR A 8 7.12 -6.15 -3.43
N ASN A 9 6.59 -7.37 -3.44
CA ASN A 9 5.53 -7.77 -2.51
C ASN A 9 5.95 -7.51 -1.07
N TYR A 10 5.05 -6.94 -0.26
CA TYR A 10 5.40 -6.52 1.10
C TYR A 10 4.26 -6.73 2.09
N THR A 11 4.63 -7.11 3.31
CA THR A 11 3.74 -7.19 4.46
C THR A 11 4.23 -6.20 5.52
N LEU A 12 3.35 -5.31 5.98
CA LEU A 12 3.67 -4.33 7.01
C LEU A 12 4.06 -5.01 8.33
N SER A 13 5.11 -4.51 8.96
CA SER A 13 5.40 -4.86 10.35
C SER A 13 4.40 -4.18 11.27
N PRO A 14 4.17 -4.68 12.51
CA PRO A 14 3.23 -4.06 13.44
C PRO A 14 3.53 -2.61 13.83
N SER A 15 4.76 -2.14 13.60
CA SER A 15 5.23 -0.78 13.87
C SER A 15 4.90 0.23 12.76
N ASP A 16 4.47 -0.25 11.59
CA ASP A 16 4.25 0.57 10.40
C ASP A 16 2.76 0.75 10.14
N ASP A 17 2.37 1.96 9.76
CA ASP A 17 0.97 2.30 9.53
C ASP A 17 0.68 2.56 8.04
N VAL A 18 1.73 2.82 7.23
CA VAL A 18 1.58 3.24 5.84
C VAL A 18 2.49 2.44 4.90
N LEU A 19 1.92 1.87 3.83
CA LEU A 19 2.66 1.18 2.77
C LEU A 19 2.46 1.87 1.42
N TYR A 20 3.55 2.16 0.73
CA TYR A 20 3.55 2.61 -0.66
C TYR A 20 4.17 1.53 -1.55
N LEU A 21 3.40 1.02 -2.52
CA LEU A 21 3.93 0.16 -3.58
C LEU A 21 4.40 1.06 -4.71
N THR A 22 5.71 1.08 -4.99
CA THR A 22 6.35 2.04 -5.90
C THR A 22 7.04 1.41 -7.10
N GLY A 23 7.06 0.07 -7.20
CA GLY A 23 7.54 -0.60 -8.41
C GLY A 23 6.53 -0.52 -9.55
N THR A 24 6.88 -1.03 -10.73
CA THR A 24 6.00 -1.02 -11.93
C THR A 24 5.29 -2.36 -12.19
N GLY A 25 5.66 -3.41 -11.45
CA GLY A 25 5.08 -4.74 -11.61
C GLY A 25 3.76 -4.93 -10.85
N ASN A 26 3.19 -6.13 -10.98
CA ASN A 26 2.05 -6.57 -10.16
C ASN A 26 2.54 -6.86 -8.74
N ILE A 27 2.51 -5.84 -7.89
CA ILE A 27 3.04 -5.90 -6.53
C ILE A 27 1.88 -6.03 -5.54
N ASN A 28 1.98 -6.95 -4.60
CA ASN A 28 0.94 -7.17 -3.60
C ASN A 28 1.35 -6.57 -2.25
N GLY A 29 0.37 -6.03 -1.54
CA GLY A 29 0.55 -5.43 -0.22
C GLY A 29 -0.31 -6.13 0.82
N MET A 30 0.26 -6.40 1.99
CA MET A 30 -0.50 -6.87 3.15
C MET A 30 -0.28 -5.91 4.32
N GLY A 31 -1.38 -5.52 4.95
CA GLY A 31 -1.41 -4.77 6.19
C GLY A 31 -0.97 -5.60 7.41
N ASN A 32 -1.20 -5.06 8.58
CA ASN A 32 -1.03 -5.70 9.88
C ASN A 32 -2.37 -5.66 10.64
N TYR A 33 -2.38 -5.97 11.94
CA TYR A 33 -3.64 -6.02 12.71
C TYR A 33 -4.09 -4.64 13.25
N ASN A 34 -3.42 -3.54 12.87
CA ASN A 34 -3.77 -2.16 13.21
C ASN A 34 -4.42 -1.46 12.00
N SER A 35 -4.82 -0.20 12.16
CA SER A 35 -5.36 0.59 11.03
C SER A 35 -4.25 0.96 10.06
N ASN A 36 -4.35 0.53 8.79
CA ASN A 36 -3.32 0.78 7.80
C ASN A 36 -3.78 1.68 6.65
N VAL A 37 -2.83 2.38 6.04
CA VAL A 37 -3.02 3.07 4.76
C VAL A 37 -2.11 2.45 3.72
N VAL A 38 -2.67 1.83 2.69
CA VAL A 38 -1.89 1.19 1.63
C VAL A 38 -2.17 1.85 0.29
N TYR A 39 -1.11 2.28 -0.39
CA TYR A 39 -1.15 2.81 -1.74
C TYR A 39 -0.55 1.81 -2.72
N GLY A 40 -1.36 1.34 -3.66
CA GLY A 40 -0.97 0.52 -4.80
C GLY A 40 -0.20 1.29 -5.86
N ASN A 41 0.33 0.54 -6.84
CA ASN A 41 1.01 1.07 -8.01
C ASN A 41 0.14 0.94 -9.28
N ALA A 42 0.73 1.17 -10.45
CA ALA A 42 0.02 1.10 -11.73
C ALA A 42 -0.28 -0.33 -12.21
N GLY A 43 0.36 -1.33 -11.59
CA GLY A 43 0.14 -2.74 -11.87
C GLY A 43 -1.13 -3.27 -11.21
N ASN A 44 -1.42 -4.55 -11.46
CA ASN A 44 -2.53 -5.22 -10.80
C ASN A 44 -2.09 -5.62 -9.38
N ASN A 45 -2.53 -4.85 -8.37
CA ASN A 45 -2.21 -5.13 -6.98
C ASN A 45 -3.31 -5.94 -6.30
N ILE A 46 -2.91 -6.94 -5.52
CA ILE A 46 -3.75 -7.52 -4.48
C ILE A 46 -3.34 -6.88 -3.16
N ILE A 47 -4.27 -6.15 -2.54
CA ILE A 47 -4.03 -5.46 -1.26
C ILE A 47 -4.98 -6.02 -0.22
N THR A 48 -4.43 -6.49 0.90
CA THR A 48 -5.19 -7.04 2.03
C THR A 48 -4.90 -6.22 3.29
N GLY A 49 -5.92 -5.63 3.90
CA GLY A 49 -5.78 -4.83 5.14
C GLY A 49 -5.59 -5.65 6.42
N LEU A 50 -6.12 -6.89 6.47
CA LEU A 50 -6.27 -7.71 7.68
C LEU A 50 -7.32 -7.14 8.66
N GLN A 51 -6.96 -6.91 9.92
CA GLN A 51 -7.85 -6.34 10.95
C GLN A 51 -7.52 -4.86 11.13
N GLY A 52 -8.52 -4.04 11.41
CA GLY A 52 -8.32 -2.61 11.63
C GLY A 52 -9.27 -1.77 10.77
N ALA A 53 -9.18 -0.45 10.93
CA ALA A 53 -9.88 0.49 10.05
C ALA A 53 -8.93 0.89 8.91
N ASP A 54 -8.94 0.09 7.84
CA ASP A 54 -7.97 0.25 6.76
C ASP A 54 -8.44 1.20 5.66
N THR A 55 -7.47 1.89 5.06
CA THR A 55 -7.66 2.68 3.84
C THR A 55 -6.78 2.11 2.74
N LEU A 56 -7.39 1.43 1.77
CA LEU A 56 -6.68 0.71 0.71
C LEU A 56 -6.94 1.37 -0.65
N TYR A 57 -5.89 1.91 -1.26
CA TYR A 57 -5.93 2.48 -2.60
C TYR A 57 -5.31 1.49 -3.59
N GLY A 58 -6.13 0.88 -4.44
CA GLY A 58 -5.70 -0.18 -5.37
C GLY A 58 -4.97 0.26 -6.64
N HIS A 59 -4.84 1.57 -6.87
CA HIS A 59 -4.19 2.12 -8.07
C HIS A 59 -3.13 3.17 -7.69
N CYS A 60 -2.14 3.32 -8.55
CA CYS A 60 -1.20 4.43 -8.51
C CYS A 60 -1.92 5.79 -8.44
N ARG A 61 -1.35 6.69 -7.64
CA ARG A 61 -1.53 8.14 -7.81
C ARG A 61 -0.74 8.64 -9.04
N GLU A 62 -0.79 7.95 -10.18
CA GLU A 62 -0.24 8.58 -11.39
C GLU A 62 -1.22 9.68 -11.82
N ASN A 63 -0.77 10.90 -11.53
CA ASN A 63 -1.36 12.22 -11.76
C ASN A 63 -2.45 12.69 -10.78
N SER A 64 -2.01 13.19 -9.62
CA SER A 64 -2.56 14.48 -9.13
C SER A 64 -1.72 15.66 -9.68
N HIS A 65 -1.59 15.70 -11.00
CA HIS A 65 -1.46 16.95 -11.75
C HIS A 65 -2.61 16.95 -12.76
N ILE A 66 -3.81 17.09 -12.22
CA ILE A 66 -4.94 17.64 -12.95
C ILE A 66 -4.90 19.14 -12.60
N ALA A 67 -4.95 19.98 -13.64
CA ALA A 67 -4.72 21.41 -13.64
C ALA A 67 -5.34 22.19 -12.46
#